data_AF-A0A260MQN1-F1
#
_entry.id   AF-A0A260MQN1-F1
#
_cell.length_a   1.000
_cell.length_b   1.000
_cell.length_c   1.000
_cell.angle_alpha   90.00
_cell.angle_beta   90.00
_cell.angle_gamma   90.00
#
_symmetry.space_group_name_H-M   'P 1'
#
loop_
_entity.id
_entity.type
_entity.pdbx_description
1 polymer ?
#
loop_
_entity_poly.entity_id
_entity_poly.type
_entity_poly.pdbx_seq_one_letter_code
_entity_poly.pdbx_strand_id
1 'polypeptide(L)'
;MRPFEVKAHLAVGLAHAAPWATSLDGLLASEMWEDEKAAARGRGQYLEAAGPDEVPADLDLPLARCTLGGGDDWHWCATYAYPEDPVDAPEIHHWSGRPDHRALEQLSRYRPSVISDRQGRYRARQMPLLLTSTRTVLWRGVGDIDRVSATLASIDAIGKKRSQGEGQVLRWEVHPVDIDAWSAGHLHPNGHLGRLSPRICLQGKPTVETGGLGRGAIRPPHMHWSRMREVCMPWTPQ
;
A
#
# COMPACT_ATOMS: atom_id res chain seq x y z
N MET A 1 -7.89 20.23 -9.02
CA MET A 1 -8.07 19.11 -8.08
C MET A 1 -9.55 18.81 -7.94
N ARG A 2 -9.97 17.55 -8.13
CA ARG A 2 -11.38 17.14 -7.96
C ARG A 2 -11.47 15.72 -7.38
N PRO A 3 -12.61 15.34 -6.77
CA PRO A 3 -12.90 13.97 -6.37
C PRO A 3 -12.85 12.99 -7.55
N PHE A 4 -12.24 11.83 -7.33
CA PHE A 4 -12.12 10.77 -8.32
C PHE A 4 -12.15 9.39 -7.68
N GLU A 5 -12.40 8.39 -8.51
CA GLU A 5 -12.30 6.97 -8.20
C GLU A 5 -11.29 6.32 -9.15
N VAL A 6 -10.49 5.41 -8.61
CA VAL A 6 -9.52 4.59 -9.34
C VAL A 6 -9.97 3.14 -9.22
N LYS A 7 -10.01 2.41 -10.33
CA LYS A 7 -10.17 0.95 -10.34
C LYS A 7 -8.94 0.28 -10.96
N ALA A 8 -8.44 -0.75 -10.31
CA ALA A 8 -7.51 -1.69 -10.93
C ALA A 8 -8.24 -3.00 -11.21
N HIS A 9 -8.19 -3.43 -12.47
CA HIS A 9 -8.68 -4.74 -12.88
C HIS A 9 -7.54 -5.73 -12.78
N LEU A 10 -7.69 -6.78 -11.98
CA LEU A 10 -6.63 -7.71 -11.64
C LEU A 10 -6.78 -9.04 -12.39
N ALA A 11 -5.64 -9.65 -12.75
CA ALA A 11 -5.61 -10.99 -13.33
C ALA A 11 -5.93 -12.08 -12.29
N VAL A 12 -5.50 -11.84 -11.06
CA VAL A 12 -5.66 -12.70 -9.87
C VAL A 12 -5.83 -11.83 -8.64
N GLY A 13 -6.22 -12.44 -7.52
CA GLY A 13 -6.46 -11.74 -6.25
C GLY A 13 -5.28 -10.93 -5.74
N LEU A 14 -5.52 -10.22 -4.64
CA LEU A 14 -4.56 -9.32 -4.02
C LEU A 14 -3.95 -9.94 -2.77
N ALA A 15 -2.64 -10.18 -2.80
CA ALA A 15 -1.88 -10.50 -1.60
C ALA A 15 -1.56 -9.24 -0.80
N HIS A 16 -2.03 -9.16 0.45
CA HIS A 16 -1.64 -8.11 1.39
C HIS A 16 -1.40 -8.69 2.79
N ALA A 17 -0.72 -7.94 3.66
CA ALA A 17 -0.38 -8.42 5.01
C ALA A 17 -0.86 -7.53 6.15
N ALA A 18 -1.37 -6.35 5.84
CA ALA A 18 -2.11 -5.54 6.80
C ALA A 18 -3.60 -5.88 6.68
N PRO A 19 -4.44 -5.59 7.68
CA PRO A 19 -5.90 -5.79 7.58
C PRO A 19 -6.50 -4.97 6.43
N TRP A 20 -5.78 -3.93 6.00
CA TRP A 20 -6.08 -3.07 4.87
C TRP A 20 -5.11 -3.33 3.70
N ALA A 21 -5.62 -3.21 2.49
CA ALA A 21 -4.83 -3.32 1.26
C ALA A 21 -3.96 -2.07 1.03
N THR A 22 -3.18 -2.03 -0.06
CA THR A 22 -2.26 -0.92 -0.38
C THR A 22 -3.00 0.42 -0.50
N SER A 23 -2.43 1.50 0.04
CA SER A 23 -3.00 2.85 -0.12
C SER A 23 -2.64 3.47 -1.46
N LEU A 24 -3.53 4.31 -1.98
CA LEU A 24 -3.29 5.00 -3.25
C LEU A 24 -2.12 6.00 -3.13
N ASP A 25 -2.05 6.77 -2.04
CA ASP A 25 -0.92 7.68 -1.81
C ASP A 25 0.42 6.94 -1.67
N GLY A 26 0.42 5.76 -1.02
CA GLY A 26 1.58 4.89 -0.91
C GLY A 26 2.01 4.30 -2.25
N LEU A 27 1.03 3.96 -3.10
CA LEU A 27 1.29 3.46 -4.44
C LEU A 27 1.93 4.53 -5.33
N LEU A 28 1.33 5.73 -5.37
CA LEU A 28 1.85 6.86 -6.14
C LEU A 28 3.23 7.30 -5.63
N ALA A 29 3.42 7.37 -4.31
CA ALA A 29 4.71 7.71 -3.71
C ALA A 29 5.80 6.69 -4.06
N SER A 30 5.46 5.39 -4.07
CA SER A 30 6.40 4.34 -4.45
C SER A 30 6.86 4.50 -5.89
N GLU A 31 5.93 4.74 -6.81
CA GLU A 31 6.25 4.88 -8.24
C GLU A 31 7.08 6.13 -8.52
N MET A 32 6.66 7.28 -7.96
CA MET A 32 7.42 8.53 -8.09
C MET A 32 8.84 8.42 -7.51
N TRP A 33 9.02 7.63 -6.44
CA TRP A 33 10.35 7.37 -5.88
C TRP A 33 11.19 6.44 -6.76
N GLU A 34 10.58 5.46 -7.45
CA GLU A 34 11.29 4.64 -8.44
C GLU A 34 11.75 5.48 -9.63
N ASP A 35 10.92 6.41 -10.12
CA ASP A 35 11.28 7.37 -11.16
C ASP A 35 12.45 8.25 -10.74
N GLU A 36 12.42 8.78 -9.51
CA GLU A 36 13.51 9.61 -8.97
C GLU A 36 14.83 8.83 -8.89
N LYS A 37 14.78 7.58 -8.41
CA LYS A 37 15.93 6.67 -8.40
C LYS A 37 16.42 6.33 -9.80
N ALA A 38 15.53 6.16 -10.78
CA ALA A 38 15.90 5.90 -12.16
C ALA A 38 16.60 7.13 -12.77
N ALA A 39 16.06 8.33 -12.55
CA ALA A 39 16.65 9.58 -12.99
C ALA A 39 18.02 9.83 -12.35
N ALA A 40 18.17 9.57 -11.05
CA ALA A 40 19.46 9.65 -10.36
C ALA A 40 20.49 8.68 -10.93
N ARG A 41 20.10 7.41 -11.16
CA ARG A 41 20.95 6.40 -11.82
C ARG A 41 21.37 6.86 -13.22
N GLY A 42 20.48 7.48 -13.98
CA GLY A 42 20.79 8.08 -15.29
C GLY A 42 21.84 9.19 -15.23
N ARG A 43 21.98 9.86 -14.09
CA ARG A 43 23.04 10.87 -13.82
C ARG A 43 24.28 10.28 -13.15
N GLY A 44 24.38 8.95 -13.01
CA GLY A 44 25.48 8.29 -12.29
C GLY A 44 25.43 8.48 -10.77
N GLN A 45 24.28 8.87 -10.22
CA GLN A 45 24.06 9.05 -8.79
C GLN A 45 23.27 7.86 -8.22
N TYR A 46 23.47 7.57 -6.94
CA TYR A 46 22.69 6.57 -6.21
C TYR A 46 21.95 7.27 -5.06
N LEU A 47 20.63 7.17 -5.04
CA LEU A 47 19.81 7.65 -3.94
C LEU A 47 19.66 6.53 -2.91
N GLU A 48 20.15 6.78 -1.71
CA GLU A 48 19.93 5.89 -0.58
C GLU A 48 18.50 6.06 -0.05
N ALA A 49 17.94 4.97 0.47
CA ALA A 49 16.69 5.07 1.20
C ALA A 49 16.95 5.82 2.51
N ALA A 50 16.01 6.68 2.91
CA ALA A 50 16.09 7.41 4.17
C ALA A 50 16.37 6.45 5.33
N GLY A 51 17.40 6.78 6.11
CA GLY A 51 17.78 6.01 7.29
C GLY A 51 16.71 6.10 8.38
N PRO A 52 16.77 5.23 9.41
CA PRO A 52 15.80 5.26 10.51
C PRO A 52 15.80 6.56 11.31
N ASP A 53 16.92 7.29 11.32
CA ASP A 53 17.06 8.55 12.08
C ASP A 53 16.80 9.80 11.22
N GLU A 54 16.52 9.61 9.93
CA GLU A 54 16.27 10.69 8.99
C GLU A 54 14.77 10.84 8.76
N VAL A 55 14.24 12.06 8.88
CA VAL A 55 12.84 12.31 8.51
C VAL A 55 12.74 12.38 6.98
N PRO A 56 12.07 11.42 6.32
CA PRO A 56 12.00 11.42 4.86
C PRO A 56 11.24 12.65 4.36
N ALA A 57 11.69 13.25 3.27
CA ALA A 57 10.98 14.36 2.64
C ALA A 57 9.57 13.94 2.19
N ASP A 58 8.63 14.89 2.20
CA ASP A 58 7.29 14.67 1.66
C ASP A 58 7.31 14.85 0.13
N LEU A 59 6.98 13.79 -0.61
CA LEU A 59 6.85 13.85 -2.08
C LEU A 59 5.62 14.67 -2.48
N ASP A 60 5.71 15.46 -3.54
CA ASP A 60 4.58 16.24 -4.07
C ASP A 60 3.63 15.38 -4.92
N LEU A 61 2.83 14.56 -4.24
CA LEU A 61 1.89 13.66 -4.89
C LEU A 61 0.78 14.44 -5.62
N PRO A 62 0.22 13.90 -6.72
CA PRO A 62 -0.90 14.50 -7.45
C PRO A 62 -2.25 14.38 -6.71
N LEU A 63 -2.23 14.47 -5.38
CA LEU A 63 -3.36 14.37 -4.47
C LEU A 63 -3.54 15.68 -3.71
N ALA A 64 -4.75 15.97 -3.23
CA ALA A 64 -4.99 17.08 -2.32
C ALA A 64 -4.53 16.67 -0.91
N ARG A 65 -4.16 17.65 -0.06
CA ARG A 65 -3.85 17.41 1.35
C ARG A 65 -5.09 17.70 2.22
N CYS A 66 -5.40 16.80 3.13
CA CYS A 66 -6.28 17.07 4.26
C CYS A 66 -5.45 17.71 5.37
N THR A 67 -5.79 18.95 5.74
CA THR A 67 -5.08 19.72 6.77
C THR A 67 -5.90 19.91 8.04
N LEU A 68 -7.04 19.22 8.18
CA LEU A 68 -7.91 19.30 9.36
C LEU A 68 -7.20 18.88 10.65
N GLY A 69 -6.19 18.00 10.53
CA GLY A 69 -5.28 17.62 11.62
C GLY A 69 -4.51 18.79 12.24
N GLY A 70 -4.20 19.81 11.42
CA GLY A 70 -3.23 20.85 11.77
C GLY A 70 -1.80 20.31 11.88
N GLY A 71 -0.82 21.22 11.88
CA GLY A 71 0.59 20.89 12.11
C GLY A 71 1.09 19.73 11.25
N ASP A 72 1.62 18.70 11.92
CA ASP A 72 2.20 17.51 11.29
C ASP A 72 1.20 16.36 11.09
N ASP A 73 -0.09 16.57 11.36
CA ASP A 73 -1.17 15.56 11.28
C ASP A 73 -1.95 15.64 9.95
N TRP A 74 -1.36 16.27 8.94
CA TRP A 74 -1.91 16.28 7.60
C TRP A 74 -1.65 14.95 6.86
N HIS A 75 -2.51 14.64 5.90
CA HIS A 75 -2.37 13.46 5.04
C HIS A 75 -2.92 13.70 3.62
N TRP A 76 -2.53 12.88 2.64
CA TRP A 76 -3.01 12.97 1.26
C TRP A 76 -4.41 12.41 1.11
N CYS A 77 -5.40 13.13 0.59
CA CYS A 77 -6.79 12.70 0.39
C CYS A 77 -6.90 11.50 -0.59
N ALA A 78 -6.87 10.29 -0.03
CA ALA A 78 -6.78 9.02 -0.71
C ALA A 78 -7.12 7.87 0.25
N THR A 79 -7.84 6.84 -0.20
CA THR A 79 -8.18 5.67 0.61
C THR A 79 -7.14 4.54 0.47
N TYR A 80 -7.30 3.48 1.27
CA TYR A 80 -6.78 2.15 0.97
C TYR A 80 -7.58 1.49 -0.16
N ALA A 81 -7.08 0.35 -0.65
CA ALA A 81 -7.80 -0.42 -1.66
C ALA A 81 -9.04 -1.08 -1.06
N TYR A 82 -10.13 -1.02 -1.79
CA TYR A 82 -11.42 -1.63 -1.47
C TYR A 82 -11.74 -2.71 -2.50
N PRO A 83 -11.80 -3.99 -2.13
CA PRO A 83 -12.28 -5.05 -3.03
C PRO A 83 -13.76 -4.81 -3.39
N GLU A 84 -14.11 -4.80 -4.68
CA GLU A 84 -15.49 -4.58 -5.13
C GLU A 84 -16.39 -5.81 -4.84
N ASP A 85 -15.86 -7.01 -5.09
CA ASP A 85 -16.54 -8.29 -4.88
C ASP A 85 -15.69 -9.23 -4.01
N PRO A 86 -15.48 -8.94 -2.71
CA PRO A 86 -14.71 -9.83 -1.86
C PRO A 86 -15.46 -11.16 -1.70
N VAL A 87 -14.76 -12.27 -1.91
CA VAL A 87 -15.24 -13.59 -1.48
C VAL A 87 -15.13 -13.68 0.04
N ASP A 88 -16.15 -14.22 0.72
CA ASP A 88 -16.26 -14.25 2.19
C ASP A 88 -15.07 -14.89 2.92
N ALA A 89 -14.33 -15.79 2.26
CA ALA A 89 -13.15 -16.43 2.81
C ALA A 89 -11.89 -16.06 2.01
N PRO A 90 -10.78 -15.69 2.67
CA PRO A 90 -9.51 -15.47 1.99
C PRO A 90 -9.03 -16.78 1.36
N GLU A 91 -8.51 -16.68 0.14
CA GLU A 91 -7.85 -17.80 -0.51
C GLU A 91 -6.45 -17.96 0.09
N ILE A 92 -6.06 -19.20 0.40
CA ILE A 92 -4.76 -19.48 1.05
C ILE A 92 -3.81 -20.08 0.03
N HIS A 93 -2.96 -19.24 -0.54
CA HIS A 93 -1.79 -19.71 -1.29
C HIS A 93 -0.65 -20.06 -0.34
N HIS A 94 0.28 -20.88 -0.81
CA HIS A 94 1.48 -21.21 -0.04
C HIS A 94 2.71 -20.86 -0.87
N TRP A 95 3.65 -20.13 -0.25
CA TRP A 95 4.96 -19.93 -0.85
C TRP A 95 6.01 -20.71 -0.06
N SER A 96 6.95 -21.31 -0.80
CA SER A 96 8.09 -21.99 -0.19
C SER A 96 9.32 -21.08 -0.21
N GLY A 97 9.94 -20.90 0.95
CA GLY A 97 11.29 -20.34 1.06
C GLY A 97 12.29 -21.47 1.21
N ARG A 98 13.22 -21.61 0.25
CA ARG A 98 14.38 -22.50 0.37
C ARG A 98 15.65 -21.66 0.41
N PRO A 99 16.67 -22.07 1.18
CA PRO A 99 17.98 -21.47 1.06
C PRO A 99 18.49 -21.64 -0.38
N ASP A 100 19.14 -20.63 -0.92
CA ASP A 100 19.92 -20.80 -2.15
C ASP A 100 21.25 -21.44 -1.78
N HIS A 101 21.38 -22.74 -2.05
CA HIS A 101 22.58 -23.52 -1.71
C HIS A 101 23.82 -22.97 -2.43
N ARG A 102 23.67 -22.48 -3.67
CA ARG A 102 24.76 -21.92 -4.46
C ARG A 102 25.20 -20.56 -3.91
N ALA A 103 24.26 -19.69 -3.53
CA ALA A 103 24.60 -18.43 -2.89
C ALA A 103 25.30 -18.66 -1.54
N LEU A 104 24.85 -19.65 -0.76
CA LEU A 104 25.50 -20.05 0.49
C LEU A 104 26.93 -20.55 0.25
N GLU A 105 27.17 -21.29 -0.84
CA GLU A 105 28.52 -21.72 -1.25
C GLU A 105 29.46 -20.57 -1.51
N GLN A 106 28.98 -19.53 -2.19
CA GLN A 106 29.81 -18.43 -2.65
C GLN A 106 30.04 -17.37 -1.58
N LEU A 107 29.07 -17.17 -0.67
CA LEU A 107 29.05 -16.04 0.25
C LEU A 107 29.40 -16.40 1.70
N SER A 108 29.34 -17.68 2.09
CA SER A 108 29.62 -18.08 3.47
C SER A 108 31.11 -18.36 3.69
N ARG A 109 31.72 -17.66 4.65
CA ARG A 109 33.10 -17.94 5.10
C ARG A 109 33.20 -19.29 5.83
N TYR A 110 32.12 -19.69 6.50
CA TYR A 110 31.99 -20.95 7.21
C TYR A 110 30.60 -21.53 6.98
N ARG A 111 30.54 -22.80 6.56
CA ARG A 111 29.28 -23.55 6.44
C ARG A 111 29.41 -24.96 7.00
N PRO A 112 28.31 -25.55 7.49
CA PRO A 112 28.25 -26.99 7.75
C PRO A 112 28.53 -27.77 6.46
N SER A 113 29.09 -28.98 6.59
CA SER A 113 29.29 -29.90 5.46
C SER A 113 27.97 -30.33 4.79
N VAL A 114 26.88 -30.35 5.56
CA VAL A 114 25.53 -30.66 5.08
C VAL A 114 24.57 -29.55 5.49
N ILE A 115 23.92 -28.94 4.49
CA ILE A 115 22.84 -27.97 4.68
C ILE A 115 21.52 -28.74 4.56
N SER A 116 20.79 -28.86 5.67
CA SER A 116 19.50 -29.57 5.68
C SER A 116 18.34 -28.61 5.44
N ASP A 117 17.61 -28.83 4.36
CA ASP A 117 16.34 -28.15 4.08
C ASP A 117 15.18 -28.71 4.92
N ARG A 118 15.40 -29.82 5.64
CA ARG A 118 14.34 -30.47 6.45
C ARG A 118 14.29 -29.94 7.88
N GLN A 119 15.44 -29.59 8.46
CA GLN A 119 15.55 -29.23 9.89
C GLN A 119 16.65 -28.21 10.17
N GLY A 120 16.56 -27.55 11.33
CA GLY A 120 17.55 -26.58 11.77
C GLY A 120 17.45 -25.22 11.05
N ARG A 121 18.54 -24.45 11.11
CA ARG A 121 18.59 -23.04 10.67
C ARG A 121 18.21 -22.84 9.20
N TYR A 122 18.51 -23.80 8.35
CA TYR A 122 18.30 -23.74 6.89
C TYR A 122 17.03 -24.48 6.44
N ARG A 123 16.17 -24.88 7.37
CA ARG A 123 14.91 -25.56 7.03
C ARG A 123 14.09 -24.75 6.04
N ALA A 124 13.71 -25.40 4.94
CA ALA A 124 12.75 -24.88 3.99
C ALA A 124 11.41 -24.62 4.69
N ARG A 125 10.86 -23.44 4.46
CA ARG A 125 9.61 -23.01 5.07
C ARG A 125 8.53 -23.03 4.01
N GLN A 126 7.35 -23.54 4.36
CA GLN A 126 6.14 -23.32 3.61
C GLN A 126 5.29 -22.35 4.43
N MET A 127 5.04 -21.18 3.88
CA MET A 127 4.37 -20.08 4.57
C MET A 127 3.03 -19.81 3.90
N PRO A 128 1.92 -19.77 4.66
CA PRO A 128 0.64 -19.36 4.09
C PRO A 128 0.70 -17.89 3.66
N LEU A 129 0.00 -17.60 2.57
CA LEU A 129 -0.24 -16.29 2.02
C LEU A 129 -1.75 -16.15 1.87
N LEU A 130 -2.34 -15.29 2.69
CA LEU A 130 -3.76 -14.95 2.59
C LEU A 130 -3.94 -14.00 1.40
N LEU A 131 -4.83 -14.36 0.51
CA LEU A 131 -5.22 -13.60 -0.67
C LEU A 131 -6.65 -13.14 -0.52
N THR A 132 -6.86 -11.86 -0.81
CA THR A 132 -8.20 -11.35 -1.05
C THR A 132 -8.56 -11.68 -2.49
N SER A 133 -9.43 -12.67 -2.68
CA SER A 133 -9.92 -13.04 -4.00
C SER A 133 -10.88 -11.96 -4.49
N THR A 134 -10.44 -11.20 -5.48
CA THR A 134 -11.22 -10.16 -6.17
C THR A 134 -10.65 -9.93 -7.56
N ARG A 135 -11.50 -9.53 -8.50
CA ARG A 135 -11.09 -9.10 -9.85
C ARG A 135 -10.89 -7.59 -9.94
N THR A 136 -11.44 -6.84 -9.01
CA THR A 136 -11.41 -5.38 -9.03
C THR A 136 -11.13 -4.84 -7.64
N VAL A 137 -10.22 -3.88 -7.56
CA VAL A 137 -9.99 -3.09 -6.36
C VAL A 137 -10.16 -1.61 -6.67
N LEU A 138 -10.78 -0.90 -5.73
CA LEU A 138 -11.11 0.51 -5.82
C LEU A 138 -10.28 1.35 -4.86
N TRP A 139 -10.00 2.57 -5.27
CA TRP A 139 -9.60 3.65 -4.38
C TRP A 139 -10.42 4.88 -4.68
N ARG A 140 -10.61 5.73 -3.67
CA ARG A 140 -11.10 7.09 -3.85
C ARG A 140 -10.02 8.08 -3.44
N GLY A 141 -10.07 9.25 -4.04
CA GLY A 141 -9.19 10.34 -3.69
C GLY A 141 -9.67 11.68 -4.21
N VAL A 142 -8.90 12.72 -3.88
CA VAL A 142 -9.09 14.06 -4.41
C VAL A 142 -7.77 14.51 -4.98
N GLY A 143 -7.73 14.93 -6.24
CA GLY A 143 -6.45 15.19 -6.88
C GLY A 143 -6.51 15.62 -8.33
N ASP A 144 -5.37 15.52 -8.99
CA ASP A 144 -5.17 15.73 -10.42
C ASP A 144 -5.30 14.37 -11.11
N ILE A 145 -6.43 14.17 -11.78
CA ILE A 145 -6.78 12.88 -12.41
C ILE A 145 -5.76 12.52 -13.49
N ASP A 146 -5.29 13.49 -14.27
CA ASP A 146 -4.40 13.22 -15.40
C ASP A 146 -3.03 12.78 -14.90
N ARG A 147 -2.49 13.47 -13.89
CA ARG A 147 -1.23 13.06 -13.25
C ARG A 147 -1.36 11.72 -12.53
N VAL A 148 -2.46 11.48 -11.80
CA VAL A 148 -2.71 10.18 -11.16
C VAL A 148 -2.77 9.07 -12.21
N SER A 149 -3.50 9.27 -13.31
CA SER A 149 -3.63 8.28 -14.38
C SER A 149 -2.30 7.98 -15.04
N ALA A 150 -1.48 9.00 -15.31
CA ALA A 150 -0.15 8.84 -15.89
C ALA A 150 0.78 8.03 -14.98
N THR A 151 0.79 8.30 -13.67
CA THR A 151 1.60 7.54 -12.71
C THR A 151 1.09 6.11 -12.54
N LEU A 152 -0.21 5.87 -12.53
CA LEU A 152 -0.75 4.51 -12.40
C LEU A 152 -0.49 3.66 -13.64
N ALA A 153 -0.40 4.27 -14.82
CA ALA A 153 -0.19 3.55 -16.08
C ALA A 153 1.13 2.78 -16.16
N SER A 154 2.14 3.12 -15.36
CA SER A 154 3.41 2.37 -15.28
C SER A 154 3.39 1.21 -14.27
N ILE A 155 2.29 1.04 -13.51
CA ILE A 155 2.20 0.07 -12.44
C ILE A 155 1.49 -1.20 -12.92
N ASP A 156 2.27 -2.23 -13.20
CA ASP A 156 1.77 -3.52 -13.70
C ASP A 156 1.34 -4.49 -12.58
N ALA A 157 1.76 -4.25 -11.33
CA ALA A 157 1.41 -5.14 -10.21
C ALA A 157 1.44 -4.44 -8.86
N ILE A 158 0.46 -4.77 -8.02
CA ILE A 158 0.24 -4.21 -6.68
C ILE A 158 0.29 -5.29 -5.59
N GLY A 159 0.49 -4.87 -4.33
CA GLY A 159 0.52 -5.78 -3.19
C GLY A 159 1.81 -6.58 -3.04
N LYS A 160 1.73 -7.73 -2.38
CA LYS A 160 2.86 -8.62 -2.08
C LYS A 160 3.02 -9.71 -3.13
N LYS A 161 4.23 -10.29 -3.20
CA LYS A 161 4.54 -11.45 -4.06
C LYS A 161 4.21 -11.25 -5.56
N ARG A 162 4.34 -10.00 -6.05
CA ARG A 162 4.16 -9.60 -7.45
C ARG A 162 4.91 -10.47 -8.46
N SER A 163 6.14 -10.88 -8.11
CA SER A 163 6.95 -11.78 -8.94
C SER A 163 6.44 -13.22 -9.05
N GLN A 164 5.46 -13.60 -8.22
CA GLN A 164 4.76 -14.89 -8.26
C GLN A 164 3.41 -14.78 -8.98
N GLY A 165 3.12 -13.62 -9.59
CA GLY A 165 1.89 -13.36 -10.33
C GLY A 165 0.78 -12.70 -9.51
N GLU A 166 0.96 -12.51 -8.20
CA GLU A 166 -0.08 -11.92 -7.34
C GLU A 166 -0.26 -10.42 -7.61
N GLY A 167 -1.52 -9.96 -7.60
CA GLY A 167 -1.88 -8.55 -7.77
C GLY A 167 -1.49 -7.94 -9.13
N GLN A 168 -1.34 -8.77 -10.18
CA GLN A 168 -1.10 -8.31 -11.55
C GLN A 168 -2.28 -7.49 -12.05
N VAL A 169 -1.99 -6.27 -12.51
CA VAL A 169 -2.98 -5.32 -13.01
C VAL A 169 -3.09 -5.45 -14.52
N LEU A 170 -4.29 -5.75 -14.99
CA LEU A 170 -4.61 -5.82 -16.42
C LEU A 170 -4.82 -4.44 -17.03
N ARG A 171 -5.44 -3.53 -16.26
CA ARG A 171 -5.70 -2.14 -16.67
C ARG A 171 -6.15 -1.30 -15.47
N TRP A 172 -5.91 -0.01 -15.60
CA TRP A 172 -6.39 1.03 -14.69
C TRP A 172 -7.55 1.79 -15.32
N GLU A 173 -8.49 2.19 -14.47
CA GLU A 173 -9.56 3.14 -14.77
C GLU A 173 -9.48 4.27 -13.76
N VAL A 174 -9.51 5.52 -14.22
CA VAL A 174 -9.56 6.68 -13.34
C VAL A 174 -10.64 7.61 -13.85
N HIS A 175 -11.63 7.87 -13.01
CA HIS A 175 -12.80 8.66 -13.41
C HIS A 175 -13.18 9.65 -12.32
N PRO A 176 -13.67 10.85 -12.70
CA PRO A 176 -14.22 11.76 -11.72
C PRO A 176 -15.50 11.19 -11.09
N VAL A 177 -15.76 11.56 -9.85
CA VAL A 177 -17.00 11.20 -9.14
C VAL A 177 -17.67 12.45 -8.56
N ASP A 178 -18.99 12.39 -8.40
CA ASP A 178 -19.80 13.46 -7.84
C ASP A 178 -20.11 13.20 -6.36
N ILE A 179 -19.09 13.33 -5.53
CA ILE A 179 -19.16 13.25 -4.06
C ILE A 179 -18.30 14.36 -3.46
N ASP A 180 -18.53 14.73 -2.21
CA ASP A 180 -17.72 15.76 -1.57
C ASP A 180 -16.26 15.32 -1.37
N ALA A 181 -15.35 16.30 -1.34
CA ALA A 181 -13.92 16.05 -1.23
C ALA A 181 -13.51 15.31 0.05
N TRP A 182 -14.22 15.53 1.16
CA TRP A 182 -13.92 14.83 2.40
C TRP A 182 -14.28 13.34 2.26
N SER A 183 -15.48 13.03 1.77
CA SER A 183 -15.93 11.66 1.57
C SER A 183 -15.03 10.91 0.58
N ALA A 184 -14.64 11.53 -0.54
CA ALA A 184 -13.70 10.95 -1.48
C ALA A 184 -12.31 10.68 -0.88
N GLY A 185 -11.86 11.54 0.04
CA GLY A 185 -10.55 11.42 0.67
C GLY A 185 -10.48 10.47 1.87
N HIS A 186 -11.63 10.02 2.40
CA HIS A 186 -11.70 9.29 3.68
C HIS A 186 -12.54 8.01 3.63
N LEU A 187 -13.58 7.93 2.80
CA LEU A 187 -14.55 6.83 2.86
C LEU A 187 -14.41 5.85 1.69
N HIS A 188 -14.61 4.58 2.00
CA HIS A 188 -14.85 3.55 0.99
C HIS A 188 -16.25 3.68 0.36
N PRO A 189 -16.53 2.97 -0.75
CA PRO A 189 -17.86 2.94 -1.38
C PRO A 189 -19.02 2.57 -0.44
N ASN A 190 -18.77 1.73 0.56
CA ASN A 190 -19.75 1.35 1.58
C ASN A 190 -20.02 2.46 2.64
N GLY A 191 -19.35 3.60 2.56
CA GLY A 191 -19.51 4.71 3.50
C GLY A 191 -18.71 4.57 4.80
N HIS A 192 -17.97 3.48 4.99
CA HIS A 192 -17.11 3.28 6.15
C HIS A 192 -15.75 3.95 5.95
N LEU A 193 -15.04 4.19 7.06
CA LEU A 193 -13.70 4.77 7.00
C LEU A 193 -12.76 3.86 6.20
N GLY A 194 -12.18 4.41 5.13
CA GLY A 194 -11.31 3.69 4.20
C GLY A 194 -9.84 4.05 4.30
N ARG A 195 -9.44 4.78 5.34
CA ARG A 195 -8.03 5.16 5.57
C ARG A 195 -7.72 5.36 7.05
N LEU A 196 -6.43 5.34 7.38
CA LEU A 196 -5.97 5.87 8.67
C LEU A 196 -6.19 7.39 8.66
N SER A 197 -6.91 7.88 9.67
CA SER A 197 -7.24 9.30 9.81
C SER A 197 -7.03 9.75 11.25
N PRO A 198 -6.43 10.93 11.50
CA PRO A 198 -6.49 11.57 12.81
C PRO A 198 -7.95 11.74 13.27
N ARG A 199 -8.22 11.59 14.58
CA ARG A 199 -9.58 11.63 15.15
C ARG A 199 -10.34 12.91 14.78
N ILE A 200 -9.64 14.03 14.69
CA ILE A 200 -10.20 15.34 14.34
C ILE A 200 -10.82 15.37 12.93
N CYS A 201 -10.33 14.54 12.00
CA CYS A 201 -10.91 14.45 10.65
C CYS A 201 -12.34 13.91 10.67
N LEU A 202 -12.72 13.17 11.72
CA LEU A 202 -14.05 12.60 11.91
C LEU A 202 -14.95 13.45 12.82
N GLN A 203 -14.47 14.63 13.26
CA GLN A 203 -15.29 15.52 14.07
C GLN A 203 -16.54 15.96 13.26
N GLY A 204 -17.72 15.78 13.86
CA GLY A 204 -18.99 16.04 13.17
C GLY A 204 -19.46 14.95 12.21
N LYS A 205 -18.79 13.78 12.17
CA LYS A 205 -19.19 12.60 11.38
C LYS A 205 -19.43 11.36 12.27
N PRO A 206 -20.35 11.42 13.26
CA PRO A 206 -20.53 10.38 14.27
C PRO A 206 -21.06 9.04 13.70
N THR A 207 -21.63 9.05 12.51
CA THR A 207 -22.21 7.86 11.85
C THR A 207 -21.19 7.08 11.02
N VAL A 208 -19.95 7.55 10.88
CA VAL A 208 -18.93 6.85 10.11
C VAL A 208 -18.36 5.71 10.93
N GLU A 209 -18.59 4.47 10.49
CA GLU A 209 -18.00 3.30 11.11
C GLU A 209 -16.49 3.23 10.86
N THR A 210 -15.77 2.76 11.86
CA THR A 210 -14.30 2.65 11.87
C THR A 210 -13.88 1.30 12.44
N GLY A 211 -12.64 0.89 12.22
CA GLY A 211 -12.02 -0.28 12.86
C GLY A 211 -11.56 -0.02 14.29
N GLY A 212 -11.96 1.10 14.92
CA GLY A 212 -11.51 1.52 16.24
C GLY A 212 -10.26 2.40 16.21
N LEU A 213 -9.67 2.62 17.39
CA LEU A 213 -8.46 3.43 17.55
C LEU A 213 -7.21 2.56 17.48
N GLY A 214 -6.16 3.11 16.87
CA GLY A 214 -4.87 2.45 16.78
C GLY A 214 -3.73 3.43 16.50
N ARG A 215 -2.56 2.88 16.18
CA ARG A 215 -1.38 3.65 15.78
C ARG A 215 -0.93 3.22 14.40
N GLY A 216 -0.76 4.19 13.49
CA GLY A 216 -0.35 3.91 12.13
C GLY A 216 0.13 5.14 11.39
N ALA A 217 0.81 4.92 10.25
CA ALA A 217 1.35 5.99 9.45
C ALA A 217 0.27 6.64 8.59
N ILE A 218 0.10 7.95 8.68
CA ILE A 218 -0.97 8.67 7.96
C ILE A 218 -0.59 9.11 6.54
N ARG A 219 0.70 9.04 6.20
CA ARG A 219 1.22 9.37 4.87
C ARG A 219 2.53 8.63 4.53
N PRO A 220 2.90 8.54 3.25
CA PRO A 220 4.15 7.93 2.82
C PRO A 220 5.41 8.66 3.35
N PRO A 221 6.52 7.93 3.53
CA PRO A 221 6.64 6.48 3.47
C PRO A 221 6.02 5.81 4.71
N HIS A 222 5.03 4.93 4.49
CA HIS A 222 4.19 4.36 5.56
C HIS A 222 4.94 3.44 6.54
N MET A 223 6.14 2.99 6.18
CA MET A 223 6.98 2.16 7.03
C MET A 223 7.85 2.99 7.99
N HIS A 224 7.96 4.31 7.79
CA HIS A 224 8.83 5.15 8.59
C HIS A 224 8.14 5.60 9.89
N TRP A 225 8.83 5.44 11.02
CA TRP A 225 8.24 5.66 12.35
C TRP A 225 7.79 7.10 12.58
N SER A 226 8.47 8.09 11.97
CA SER A 226 8.12 9.51 12.08
C SER A 226 6.72 9.84 11.55
N ARG A 227 6.16 8.97 10.71
CA ARG A 227 4.81 9.12 10.12
C ARG A 227 3.70 8.56 11.01
N MET A 228 4.05 7.84 12.08
CA MET A 228 3.09 7.18 12.95
C MET A 228 2.33 8.18 13.82
N ARG A 229 1.01 8.04 13.88
CA ARG A 229 0.09 8.83 14.71
C ARG A 229 -0.94 7.95 15.38
N GLU A 230 -1.59 8.50 16.40
CA GLU A 230 -2.86 7.96 16.88
C GLU A 230 -3.96 8.27 15.88
N VAL A 231 -4.68 7.24 15.44
CA VAL A 231 -5.60 7.31 14.31
C VAL A 231 -6.84 6.47 14.56
N CYS A 232 -7.94 6.86 13.91
CA CYS A 232 -9.03 5.94 13.64
C CYS A 232 -8.60 5.00 12.50
N MET A 233 -8.77 3.71 12.71
CA MET A 233 -8.41 2.67 11.75
C MET A 233 -9.52 2.47 10.71
N PRO A 234 -9.17 2.13 9.45
CA PRO A 234 -10.16 1.72 8.46
C PRO A 234 -11.07 0.63 9.02
N TRP A 235 -12.33 0.67 8.63
CA TRP A 235 -13.25 -0.40 8.96
C TRP A 235 -12.82 -1.70 8.27
N THR A 236 -12.90 -2.80 8.99
CA THR A 236 -12.71 -4.15 8.45
C THR A 236 -13.97 -4.97 8.71
N PRO A 237 -14.44 -5.79 7.74
CA PRO A 237 -15.51 -6.74 8.00
C PRO A 237 -15.13 -7.65 9.17
N GLN A 238 -16.09 -7.95 10.05
CA GLN A 238 -15.93 -8.93 11.14
C GLN A 238 -16.16 -10.35 10.64
#